data_AF-M3ZYS0-F1
#
_entry.id   AF-M3ZYS0-F1
#
_cell.length_a   1.000
_cell.length_b   1.000
_cell.length_c   1.000
_cell.angle_alpha   90.00
_cell.angle_beta   90.00
_cell.angle_gamma   90.00
#
_symmetry.space_group_name_H-M   'P 1'
#
loop_
_entity.id
_entity.type
_entity.pdbx_description
1 polymer ?
#
loop_
_entity_poly.entity_id
_entity_poly.type
_entity_poly.pdbx_seq_one_letter_code
_entity_poly.pdbx_strand_id
1 'polypeptide(L)'
;MPTTNRIISETQNSDKDSSAKKSKAGNTPTAKVPDYEPNIPEPKCRADLIKYWVNLTLDDRTANKMLWITDDGAKVARMTDDITCPVLDRPERYEYTPQVLCREGIGGFRGYWEVRSSGWVVIGVAFERAGRRNSEGPCGFGENHESWGLEWSGSGYQVWHQGQKEEINGIPHHATIGVYADQPAGLLSFYAVEEEEEEEEGAVRKEIEMQREPSSAAILPDKTKPGKLSKSKKNETTNEDIPEPRNRAELMKNWINLTLDNKTANKLLWISDGGSKVCRRTKEVCPVLDGPERYEYSPQVLCKESIWKRRAYWEVEFSGWVAVGATYDQAARRAYSGMSGLGENEQSWGLCWAGSCYQIWFNCDHEDISDVPFCSRIGMYVDQPAGIINFYAVAGEGAEKEVRLLHRVTTTMEKKILPGFWLGVQSSCTLLRKTE
;
A
#
# COMPACT_ATOMS: atom_id res chain seq x y z
N MET A 1 -53.14 -44.16 23.30
CA MET A 1 -52.08 -44.74 22.45
C MET A 1 -50.84 -43.86 22.52
N PRO A 2 -49.85 -44.27 23.32
CA PRO A 2 -48.43 -44.01 23.09
C PRO A 2 -47.72 -45.33 22.71
N THR A 3 -46.60 -45.27 22.00
CA THR A 3 -45.61 -46.37 21.90
C THR A 3 -44.27 -45.70 21.56
N THR A 4 -43.34 -45.41 22.49
CA THR A 4 -42.42 -46.29 23.26
C THR A 4 -41.54 -47.11 22.30
N ASN A 5 -40.20 -46.98 22.29
CA ASN A 5 -39.34 -47.57 23.31
C ASN A 5 -37.97 -46.87 23.47
N ARG A 6 -37.61 -46.61 24.72
CA ARG A 6 -36.25 -46.77 25.29
C ARG A 6 -36.04 -48.24 25.62
N ILE A 7 -34.83 -48.79 25.45
CA ILE A 7 -34.23 -49.75 26.41
C ILE A 7 -32.71 -49.47 26.51
N ILE A 8 -32.25 -49.46 27.75
CA ILE A 8 -30.87 -49.34 28.27
C ILE A 8 -30.29 -50.75 28.45
N SER A 9 -28.97 -50.93 28.27
CA SER A 9 -28.18 -51.81 29.14
C SER A 9 -26.68 -51.55 29.01
N GLU A 10 -26.07 -51.03 30.09
CA GLU A 10 -24.72 -51.42 30.53
C GLU A 10 -24.78 -52.92 30.90
N THR A 11 -23.76 -53.77 30.75
CA THR A 11 -22.57 -53.86 31.61
C THR A 11 -21.65 -55.00 31.12
N GLN A 12 -20.36 -54.92 31.50
CA GLN A 12 -19.36 -55.98 31.74
C GLN A 12 -18.26 -56.29 30.71
N ASN A 13 -17.03 -56.01 31.18
CA ASN A 13 -15.72 -56.50 30.77
C ASN A 13 -15.66 -58.02 30.55
N SER A 14 -14.88 -58.45 29.56
CA SER A 14 -13.85 -59.48 29.77
C SER A 14 -12.81 -59.46 28.63
N ASP A 15 -11.56 -59.60 29.04
CA ASP A 15 -10.34 -59.68 28.24
C ASP A 15 -10.34 -60.84 27.22
N LYS A 16 -9.68 -60.63 26.07
CA LYS A 16 -8.47 -61.37 25.65
C LYS A 16 -8.05 -61.09 24.20
N ASP A 17 -6.91 -60.41 24.11
CA ASP A 17 -5.68 -60.84 23.44
C ASP A 17 -5.60 -61.13 21.91
N SER A 18 -4.72 -60.34 21.30
CA SER A 18 -3.79 -60.68 20.20
C SER A 18 -4.34 -60.97 18.80
N SER A 19 -4.00 -60.10 17.85
CA SER A 19 -2.92 -60.36 16.87
C SER A 19 -2.88 -59.33 15.76
N ALA A 20 -1.65 -58.91 15.46
CA ALA A 20 -1.27 -57.87 14.52
C ALA A 20 -1.67 -58.19 13.06
N LYS A 21 -2.09 -57.15 12.32
CA LYS A 21 -1.80 -57.01 10.88
C LYS A 21 -1.51 -55.54 10.56
N LYS A 22 -0.21 -55.25 10.36
CA LYS A 22 0.31 -54.01 9.78
C LYS A 22 -0.37 -53.75 8.43
N SER A 23 -1.14 -52.67 8.32
CA SER A 23 -1.47 -52.07 7.03
C SER A 23 -0.37 -51.05 6.68
N LYS A 24 0.21 -51.22 5.49
CA LYS A 24 1.28 -50.40 4.95
C LYS A 24 0.85 -48.93 4.88
N ALA A 25 1.60 -48.05 5.53
CA ALA A 25 1.61 -46.63 5.19
C ALA A 25 2.05 -46.51 3.73
N GLY A 26 1.20 -45.91 2.90
CA GLY A 26 1.58 -45.48 1.56
C GLY A 26 2.63 -44.39 1.71
N ASN A 27 3.82 -44.64 1.20
CA ASN A 27 4.86 -43.63 1.03
C ASN A 27 4.34 -42.54 0.09
N THR A 28 4.06 -41.36 0.63
CA THR A 28 4.13 -40.12 -0.14
C THR A 28 5.60 -39.92 -0.51
N PRO A 29 5.96 -39.68 -1.79
CA PRO A 29 7.35 -39.47 -2.15
C PRO A 29 7.82 -38.13 -1.57
N THR A 30 8.59 -38.18 -0.50
CA THR A 30 9.42 -37.04 -0.09
C THR A 30 10.44 -36.80 -1.20
N ALA A 31 10.30 -35.69 -1.93
CA ALA A 31 11.33 -35.24 -2.83
C ALA A 31 12.64 -35.14 -2.03
N LYS A 32 13.65 -35.92 -2.41
CA LYS A 32 14.97 -35.83 -1.77
C LYS A 32 15.52 -34.44 -2.06
N VAL A 33 15.81 -33.68 -1.00
CA VAL A 33 16.56 -32.42 -1.12
C VAL A 33 17.90 -32.76 -1.76
N PRO A 34 18.30 -32.11 -2.88
CA PRO A 34 19.58 -32.35 -3.52
C PRO A 34 20.75 -32.12 -2.55
N ASP A 35 21.85 -32.85 -2.73
CA ASP A 35 23.06 -32.62 -1.95
C ASP A 35 23.57 -31.20 -2.18
N TYR A 36 23.85 -30.46 -1.10
CA TYR A 36 24.30 -29.08 -1.19
C TYR A 36 25.77 -29.01 -1.57
N GLU A 37 26.06 -28.36 -2.70
CA GLU A 37 27.42 -28.09 -3.15
C GLU A 37 27.89 -26.69 -2.70
N PRO A 38 28.88 -26.59 -1.80
CA PRO A 38 29.42 -25.29 -1.39
C PRO A 38 30.33 -24.68 -2.48
N ASN A 39 30.43 -23.35 -2.50
CA ASN A 39 31.33 -22.58 -3.39
C ASN A 39 31.00 -22.63 -4.90
N ILE A 40 29.74 -22.88 -5.26
CA ILE A 40 29.30 -22.63 -6.64
C ILE A 40 29.28 -21.11 -6.88
N PRO A 41 29.77 -20.62 -8.04
CA PRO A 41 29.65 -19.21 -8.41
C PRO A 41 28.19 -18.74 -8.40
N GLU A 42 27.95 -17.51 -7.91
CA GLU A 42 26.64 -16.89 -7.95
C GLU A 42 26.11 -16.80 -9.40
N PRO A 43 24.80 -17.03 -9.62
CA PRO A 43 24.18 -16.90 -10.93
C PRO A 43 24.38 -15.49 -11.50
N LYS A 44 24.79 -15.39 -12.78
CA LYS A 44 25.05 -14.09 -13.42
C LYS A 44 24.00 -13.68 -14.44
N CYS A 45 23.08 -14.59 -14.76
CA CYS A 45 21.99 -14.37 -15.69
C CYS A 45 20.84 -15.31 -15.39
N ARG A 46 19.69 -15.03 -16.00
CA ARG A 46 18.46 -15.81 -15.86
C ARG A 46 18.63 -17.29 -16.19
N ALA A 47 19.45 -17.62 -17.19
CA ALA A 47 19.71 -19.01 -17.57
C ALA A 47 20.42 -19.80 -16.46
N ASP A 48 21.20 -19.13 -15.61
CA ASP A 48 21.80 -19.75 -14.43
C ASP A 48 20.79 -19.84 -13.28
N LEU A 49 19.95 -18.81 -13.10
CA LEU A 49 18.92 -18.80 -12.05
C LEU A 49 17.87 -19.90 -12.23
N ILE A 50 17.40 -20.13 -13.46
CA ILE A 50 16.39 -21.16 -13.77
C ILE A 50 16.84 -22.57 -13.37
N LYS A 51 18.14 -22.85 -13.29
CA LYS A 51 18.67 -24.14 -12.83
C LYS A 51 18.26 -24.44 -11.38
N TYR A 52 17.93 -23.42 -10.61
CA TYR A 52 17.49 -23.49 -9.21
C TYR A 52 15.98 -23.30 -9.06
N TRP A 53 15.19 -23.39 -10.15
CA TRP A 53 13.76 -23.12 -10.13
C TRP A 53 13.01 -23.97 -9.11
N VAL A 54 12.19 -23.32 -8.27
CA VAL A 54 11.31 -23.94 -7.30
C VAL A 54 9.87 -23.59 -7.62
N ASN A 55 9.00 -24.60 -7.68
CA ASN A 55 7.56 -24.38 -7.75
C ASN A 55 7.03 -24.12 -6.34
N LEU A 56 6.50 -22.91 -6.13
CA LEU A 56 5.89 -22.50 -4.88
C LEU A 56 4.38 -22.43 -5.03
N THR A 57 3.65 -22.80 -3.97
CA THR A 57 2.20 -22.68 -3.88
C THR A 57 1.83 -21.95 -2.60
N LEU A 58 0.85 -21.05 -2.68
CA LEU A 58 0.41 -20.23 -1.56
C LEU A 58 -0.32 -21.07 -0.50
N ASP A 59 0.04 -20.88 0.77
CA ASP A 59 -0.51 -21.62 1.90
C ASP A 59 -1.74 -20.89 2.50
N ASP A 60 -2.91 -21.44 2.23
CA ASP A 60 -4.22 -21.01 2.73
C ASP A 60 -4.33 -21.02 4.26
N ARG A 61 -3.48 -21.78 4.96
CA ARG A 61 -3.41 -21.77 6.43
C ARG A 61 -2.79 -20.49 6.97
N THR A 62 -1.91 -19.87 6.18
CA THR A 62 -1.16 -18.67 6.58
C THR A 62 -1.82 -17.39 6.10
N ALA A 63 -2.56 -17.46 4.99
CA ALA A 63 -3.13 -16.30 4.32
C ALA A 63 -4.00 -15.43 5.23
N ASN A 64 -3.73 -14.14 5.31
CA ASN A 64 -4.63 -13.21 5.96
C ASN A 64 -6.04 -13.31 5.34
N LYS A 65 -7.08 -13.12 6.17
CA LYS A 65 -8.47 -13.21 5.75
C LYS A 65 -8.88 -12.25 4.61
N MET A 66 -8.11 -11.21 4.32
CA MET A 66 -8.34 -10.30 3.19
C MET A 66 -7.84 -10.85 1.85
N LEU A 67 -7.05 -11.93 1.87
CA LEU A 67 -6.45 -12.52 0.69
C LEU A 67 -7.27 -13.69 0.16
N TRP A 68 -7.44 -13.70 -1.16
CA TRP A 68 -8.13 -14.75 -1.89
C TRP A 68 -7.11 -15.49 -2.73
N ILE A 69 -6.85 -16.73 -2.35
CA ILE A 69 -6.01 -17.63 -3.14
C ILE A 69 -6.88 -18.26 -4.22
N THR A 70 -6.43 -18.14 -5.47
CA THR A 70 -7.06 -18.69 -6.67
C THR A 70 -6.02 -19.45 -7.49
N ASP A 71 -6.44 -19.94 -8.66
CA ASP A 71 -5.56 -20.64 -9.62
C ASP A 71 -4.74 -21.76 -8.96
N ASP A 72 -5.44 -22.60 -8.19
CA ASP A 72 -4.88 -23.77 -7.48
C ASP A 72 -3.67 -23.45 -6.57
N GLY A 73 -3.67 -22.26 -5.96
CA GLY A 73 -2.58 -21.84 -5.08
C GLY A 73 -1.47 -21.06 -5.78
N ALA A 74 -1.57 -20.81 -7.08
CA ALA A 74 -0.58 -20.03 -7.83
C ALA A 74 -0.84 -18.51 -7.78
N LYS A 75 -2.06 -18.07 -7.46
CA LYS A 75 -2.44 -16.66 -7.45
C LYS A 75 -3.04 -16.25 -6.12
N VAL A 76 -2.70 -15.05 -5.67
CA VAL A 76 -3.37 -14.38 -4.56
C VAL A 76 -3.78 -12.98 -4.98
N ALA A 77 -4.98 -12.58 -4.58
CA ALA A 77 -5.44 -11.21 -4.73
C ALA A 77 -6.07 -10.73 -3.43
N ARG A 78 -5.76 -9.48 -3.07
CA ARG A 78 -6.60 -8.72 -2.15
C ARG A 78 -7.77 -8.18 -2.95
N MET A 79 -8.89 -8.91 -2.96
CA MET A 79 -10.05 -8.54 -3.79
C MET A 79 -10.66 -7.22 -3.35
N THR A 80 -11.02 -7.12 -2.07
CA THR A 80 -11.58 -5.92 -1.44
C THR A 80 -11.33 -6.00 0.06
N ASP A 81 -11.38 -4.86 0.76
CA ASP A 81 -11.35 -4.84 2.24
C ASP A 81 -12.69 -5.26 2.89
N ASP A 82 -13.72 -5.45 2.07
CA ASP A 82 -15.11 -5.67 2.47
C ASP A 82 -15.49 -7.16 2.47
N ILE A 83 -14.79 -7.97 1.69
CA ILE A 83 -15.05 -9.41 1.54
C ILE A 83 -13.84 -10.19 2.03
N THR A 84 -13.91 -10.66 3.28
CA THR A 84 -12.93 -11.61 3.80
C THR A 84 -13.21 -13.00 3.28
N CYS A 85 -12.16 -13.72 2.89
CA CYS A 85 -12.26 -15.14 2.59
C CYS A 85 -12.85 -15.87 3.83
N PRO A 86 -13.89 -16.71 3.68
CA PRO A 86 -14.50 -17.43 4.80
C PRO A 86 -13.59 -18.57 5.25
N VAL A 87 -12.50 -18.21 5.91
CA VAL A 87 -11.46 -19.12 6.36
C VAL A 87 -11.57 -19.37 7.86
N LEU A 88 -11.19 -20.56 8.29
CA LEU A 88 -11.06 -20.87 9.71
C LEU A 88 -9.91 -20.04 10.29
N ASP A 89 -10.17 -19.40 11.43
CA ASP A 89 -9.10 -18.79 12.21
C ASP A 89 -8.20 -19.89 12.77
N ARG A 90 -6.88 -19.69 12.65
CA ARG A 90 -5.85 -20.65 12.97
C ARG A 90 -4.58 -19.94 13.47
N PRO A 91 -3.80 -20.53 14.38
CA PRO A 91 -2.59 -19.91 14.91
C PRO A 91 -1.60 -19.44 13.83
N GLU A 92 -1.49 -20.19 12.73
CA GLU A 92 -0.54 -19.96 11.63
C GLU A 92 -0.91 -18.79 10.71
N ARG A 93 -2.11 -18.23 10.87
CA ARG A 93 -2.66 -17.19 9.99
C ARG A 93 -2.15 -15.80 10.35
N TYR A 94 -1.79 -15.00 9.34
CA TYR A 94 -1.53 -13.57 9.53
C TYR A 94 -2.80 -12.83 9.96
N GLU A 95 -2.71 -12.13 11.08
CA GLU A 95 -3.87 -11.50 11.71
C GLU A 95 -4.19 -10.11 11.15
N TYR A 96 -3.16 -9.26 11.01
CA TYR A 96 -3.31 -7.84 10.73
C TYR A 96 -2.99 -7.49 9.27
N THR A 97 -1.74 -7.66 8.86
CA THR A 97 -1.27 -7.28 7.52
C THR A 97 -1.71 -8.32 6.48
N PRO A 98 -2.24 -7.91 5.30
CA PRO A 98 -2.61 -8.81 4.21
C PRO A 98 -1.41 -9.57 3.62
N GLN A 99 -1.01 -10.67 4.28
CA GLN A 99 0.16 -11.47 3.92
C GLN A 99 -0.17 -12.96 3.82
N VAL A 100 0.64 -13.68 3.06
CA VAL A 100 0.55 -15.13 2.85
C VAL A 100 1.94 -15.68 2.58
N LEU A 101 2.25 -16.85 3.14
CA LEU A 101 3.46 -17.61 2.86
C LEU A 101 3.18 -18.72 1.86
N CYS A 102 4.22 -19.24 1.23
CA CYS A 102 4.13 -20.47 0.43
C CYS A 102 4.18 -21.71 1.33
N ARG A 103 3.67 -22.84 0.85
CA ARG A 103 3.68 -24.14 1.54
C ARG A 103 5.08 -24.74 1.60
N GLU A 104 5.83 -24.56 0.53
CA GLU A 104 7.19 -25.03 0.37
C GLU A 104 8.15 -24.09 1.08
N GLY A 105 9.03 -24.65 1.92
CA GLY A 105 10.13 -23.91 2.53
C GLY A 105 11.45 -24.16 1.80
N ILE A 106 12.29 -23.14 1.74
CA ILE A 106 13.66 -23.25 1.20
C ILE A 106 14.61 -23.48 2.37
N GLY A 107 14.88 -24.75 2.67
CA GLY A 107 15.74 -25.16 3.78
C GLY A 107 16.85 -26.09 3.32
N GLY A 108 18.11 -25.67 3.43
CA GLY A 108 19.28 -26.49 3.10
C GLY A 108 19.68 -26.53 1.61
N PHE A 109 19.08 -25.71 0.75
CA PHE A 109 19.39 -25.68 -0.69
C PHE A 109 19.22 -24.27 -1.30
N ARG A 110 19.53 -24.16 -2.60
CA ARG A 110 19.35 -22.95 -3.42
C ARG A 110 18.01 -22.97 -4.13
N GLY A 111 17.24 -21.89 -4.02
CA GLY A 111 15.97 -21.75 -4.73
C GLY A 111 15.90 -20.47 -5.54
N TYR A 112 15.27 -20.54 -6.71
CA TYR A 112 14.88 -19.42 -7.53
C TYR A 112 13.40 -19.50 -7.89
N TRP A 113 12.68 -18.38 -7.84
CA TRP A 113 11.29 -18.31 -8.29
C TRP A 113 10.99 -16.90 -8.80
N GLU A 114 9.99 -16.79 -9.68
CA GLU A 114 9.53 -15.51 -10.21
C GLU A 114 8.11 -15.21 -9.73
N VAL A 115 7.84 -13.96 -9.36
CA VAL A 115 6.53 -13.47 -8.94
C VAL A 115 6.10 -12.37 -9.89
N ARG A 116 4.96 -12.58 -10.56
CA ARG A 116 4.29 -11.54 -11.34
C ARG A 116 3.28 -10.81 -10.46
N SER A 117 3.36 -9.49 -10.39
CA SER A 117 2.51 -8.68 -9.51
C SER A 117 1.94 -7.45 -10.23
N SER A 118 0.84 -6.93 -9.68
CA SER A 118 0.23 -5.67 -10.09
C SER A 118 -0.34 -4.95 -8.86
N GLY A 119 -0.22 -3.62 -8.81
CA GLY A 119 -0.60 -2.84 -7.64
C GLY A 119 0.47 -2.89 -6.53
N TRP A 120 0.07 -2.58 -5.31
CA TRP A 120 0.98 -2.55 -4.16
C TRP A 120 1.20 -3.96 -3.58
N VAL A 121 2.37 -4.53 -3.83
CA VAL A 121 2.75 -5.88 -3.42
C VAL A 121 4.16 -5.86 -2.84
N VAL A 122 4.32 -6.45 -1.66
CA VAL A 122 5.62 -6.76 -1.06
C VAL A 122 5.94 -8.24 -1.33
N ILE A 123 7.07 -8.50 -1.97
CA ILE A 123 7.59 -9.85 -2.21
C ILE A 123 8.61 -10.15 -1.13
N GLY A 124 8.29 -11.12 -0.27
CA GLY A 124 9.09 -11.37 0.93
C GLY A 124 9.62 -12.79 1.04
N VAL A 125 10.67 -12.92 1.85
CA VAL A 125 11.18 -14.19 2.37
C VAL A 125 11.16 -14.09 3.89
N ALA A 126 10.66 -15.12 4.57
CA ALA A 126 10.60 -15.15 6.02
C ALA A 126 10.96 -16.52 6.56
N PHE A 127 11.56 -16.56 7.75
CA PHE A 127 11.65 -17.81 8.49
C PHE A 127 10.25 -18.28 8.88
N GLU A 128 10.02 -19.59 8.88
CA GLU A 128 8.72 -20.17 9.22
C GLU A 128 8.22 -19.71 10.60
N ARG A 129 9.14 -19.52 11.54
CA ARG A 129 8.89 -19.06 12.92
C ARG A 129 8.62 -17.57 13.06
N ALA A 130 8.76 -16.78 12.00
CA ALA A 130 8.50 -15.35 12.03
C ALA A 130 7.08 -15.06 12.53
N GLY A 131 6.98 -14.03 13.37
CA GLY A 131 5.71 -13.65 14.00
C GLY A 131 4.64 -13.27 12.99
N ARG A 132 3.39 -13.63 13.27
CA ARG A 132 2.23 -13.45 12.36
C ARG A 132 1.11 -12.64 12.99
N ARG A 133 1.29 -12.24 14.25
CA ARG A 133 0.30 -11.56 15.09
C ARG A 133 0.92 -10.34 15.75
N ASN A 134 0.13 -9.31 16.02
CA ASN A 134 0.60 -8.10 16.69
C ASN A 134 1.09 -8.36 18.13
N SER A 135 0.59 -9.42 18.78
CA SER A 135 1.09 -9.87 20.09
C SER A 135 2.56 -10.34 20.05
N GLU A 136 3.09 -10.62 18.86
CA GLU A 136 4.46 -11.07 18.62
C GLU A 136 5.36 -9.93 18.09
N GLY A 137 4.80 -8.71 17.96
CA GLY A 137 5.48 -7.53 17.42
C GLY A 137 5.13 -7.24 15.95
N PRO A 138 5.92 -6.39 15.27
CA PRO A 138 5.75 -6.10 13.84
C PRO A 138 5.88 -7.39 13.00
N CYS A 139 4.84 -7.70 12.24
CA CYS A 139 4.71 -8.96 11.49
C CYS A 139 4.70 -8.78 9.97
N GLY A 140 4.83 -7.54 9.45
CA GLY A 140 5.03 -7.30 8.03
C GLY A 140 6.37 -7.84 7.53
N PHE A 141 6.42 -8.31 6.28
CA PHE A 141 7.66 -8.73 5.65
C PHE A 141 8.67 -7.59 5.64
N GLY A 142 9.83 -7.85 6.26
CA GLY A 142 10.90 -6.87 6.43
C GLY A 142 10.77 -5.96 7.65
N GLU A 143 9.66 -5.99 8.39
CA GLU A 143 9.48 -5.18 9.62
C GLU A 143 10.17 -5.78 10.85
N ASN A 144 10.66 -7.02 10.74
CA ASN A 144 11.34 -7.74 11.82
C ASN A 144 12.66 -8.36 11.34
N HIS A 145 13.41 -8.95 12.28
CA HIS A 145 14.71 -9.57 12.01
C HIS A 145 14.60 -10.98 11.38
N GLU A 146 13.39 -11.51 11.22
CA GLU A 146 13.14 -12.86 10.71
C GLU A 146 12.53 -12.86 9.30
N SER A 147 12.43 -11.70 8.67
CA SER A 147 11.90 -11.54 7.33
C SER A 147 12.57 -10.42 6.57
N TRP A 148 12.47 -10.52 5.24
CA TRP A 148 12.90 -9.54 4.26
C TRP A 148 11.73 -9.29 3.31
N GLY A 149 11.62 -8.07 2.80
CA GLY A 149 10.60 -7.69 1.82
C GLY A 149 11.18 -6.78 0.75
N LEU A 150 10.78 -6.98 -0.49
CA LEU A 150 11.00 -6.06 -1.59
C LEU A 150 9.65 -5.49 -2.02
N GLU A 151 9.57 -4.17 -2.14
CA GLU A 151 8.39 -3.43 -2.55
C GLU A 151 8.75 -2.49 -3.69
N TRP A 152 7.84 -2.28 -4.65
CA TRP A 152 7.90 -1.12 -5.54
C TRP A 152 7.10 0.02 -4.92
N SER A 153 7.78 1.11 -4.55
CA SER A 153 7.16 2.26 -3.86
C SER A 153 6.38 3.20 -4.79
N GLY A 154 6.54 3.04 -6.11
CA GLY A 154 6.07 3.99 -7.12
C GLY A 154 7.20 4.70 -7.86
N SER A 155 8.35 4.91 -7.21
CA SER A 155 9.50 5.65 -7.73
C SER A 155 10.82 4.86 -7.73
N GLY A 156 10.89 3.79 -6.94
CA GLY A 156 12.02 2.89 -6.85
C GLY A 156 11.65 1.60 -6.13
N TYR A 157 12.57 0.66 -6.12
CA TYR A 157 12.41 -0.51 -5.27
C TYR A 157 12.88 -0.19 -3.85
N GLN A 158 12.14 -0.64 -2.85
CA GLN A 158 12.52 -0.54 -1.44
C GLN A 158 12.69 -1.95 -0.88
N VAL A 159 13.83 -2.19 -0.25
CA VAL A 159 14.06 -3.43 0.50
C VAL A 159 13.96 -3.15 1.98
N TRP A 160 13.23 -4.02 2.65
CA TRP A 160 12.88 -3.92 4.05
C TRP A 160 13.51 -5.06 4.83
N HIS A 161 14.19 -4.72 5.93
CA HIS A 161 14.66 -5.67 6.93
C HIS A 161 14.78 -4.99 8.30
N GLN A 162 14.37 -5.67 9.38
CA GLN A 162 14.39 -5.11 10.75
C GLN A 162 13.65 -3.77 10.90
N GLY A 163 12.63 -3.53 10.07
CA GLY A 163 11.88 -2.27 10.04
C GLY A 163 12.67 -1.10 9.46
N GLN A 164 13.86 -1.34 8.91
CA GLN A 164 14.62 -0.38 8.13
C GLN A 164 14.34 -0.62 6.65
N LYS A 165 14.33 0.46 5.87
CA LYS A 165 14.21 0.40 4.42
C LYS A 165 15.47 0.95 3.74
N GLU A 166 15.91 0.29 2.68
CA GLU A 166 16.91 0.77 1.75
C GLU A 166 16.27 0.98 0.38
N GLU A 167 16.58 2.08 -0.28
CA GLU A 167 16.00 2.43 -1.58
C GLU A 167 16.97 2.15 -2.72
N ILE A 168 16.49 1.39 -3.69
CA ILE A 168 17.17 0.98 -4.90
C ILE A 168 16.71 1.90 -6.03
N ASN A 169 17.62 2.76 -6.45
CA ASN A 169 17.38 3.80 -7.44
C ASN A 169 17.81 3.35 -8.84
N GLY A 170 17.16 3.88 -9.87
CA GLY A 170 17.57 3.73 -11.26
C GLY A 170 17.11 2.45 -11.96
N ILE A 171 16.28 1.63 -11.31
CA ILE A 171 15.62 0.46 -11.90
C ILE A 171 14.15 0.82 -12.11
N PRO A 172 13.61 0.78 -13.34
CA PRO A 172 12.20 1.08 -13.59
C PRO A 172 11.29 -0.02 -13.03
N HIS A 173 9.98 0.22 -12.99
CA HIS A 173 9.03 -0.80 -12.55
C HIS A 173 9.00 -2.00 -13.50
N HIS A 174 9.20 -3.20 -12.97
CA HIS A 174 8.99 -4.47 -13.65
C HIS A 174 7.82 -5.24 -13.02
N ALA A 175 6.96 -5.78 -13.88
CA ALA A 175 5.80 -6.57 -13.47
C ALA A 175 6.19 -7.93 -12.87
N THR A 176 7.40 -8.40 -13.13
CA THR A 176 7.89 -9.71 -12.69
C THR A 176 9.21 -9.53 -11.95
N ILE A 177 9.27 -10.08 -10.73
CA ILE A 177 10.46 -10.09 -9.89
C ILE A 177 10.92 -11.52 -9.67
N GLY A 178 12.18 -11.80 -9.96
CA GLY A 178 12.87 -13.02 -9.59
C GLY A 178 13.46 -12.92 -8.18
N VAL A 179 13.39 -13.99 -7.41
CA VAL A 179 13.99 -14.09 -6.08
C VAL A 179 14.90 -15.30 -6.05
N TYR A 180 16.15 -15.11 -5.65
CA TYR A 180 17.13 -16.17 -5.47
C TYR A 180 17.56 -16.22 -4.01
N ALA A 181 17.53 -17.42 -3.42
CA ALA A 181 17.96 -17.66 -2.06
C ALA A 181 18.93 -18.84 -2.00
N ASP A 182 20.12 -18.64 -1.41
CA ASP A 182 21.05 -19.70 -1.01
C ASP A 182 21.05 -19.77 0.51
N GLN A 183 20.18 -20.63 1.06
CA GLN A 183 19.94 -20.66 2.50
C GLN A 183 21.19 -21.06 3.30
N PRO A 184 21.99 -22.09 2.90
CA PRO A 184 23.21 -22.42 3.63
C PRO A 184 24.31 -21.34 3.53
N ALA A 185 24.35 -20.57 2.45
CA ALA A 185 25.29 -19.44 2.32
C ALA A 185 24.79 -18.14 2.98
N GLY A 186 23.50 -18.07 3.33
CA GLY A 186 22.89 -16.86 3.90
C GLY A 186 22.77 -15.72 2.88
N LEU A 187 22.48 -16.05 1.62
CA LEU A 187 22.36 -15.09 0.53
C LEU A 187 20.90 -14.98 0.05
N LEU A 188 20.43 -13.75 -0.13
CA LEU A 188 19.16 -13.42 -0.73
C LEU A 188 19.38 -12.30 -1.77
N SER A 189 18.89 -12.52 -2.98
CA SER A 189 19.00 -11.56 -4.09
C SER A 189 17.65 -11.42 -4.79
N PHE A 190 17.34 -10.19 -5.21
CA PHE A 190 16.15 -9.88 -6.00
C PHE A 190 16.55 -9.39 -7.39
N TYR A 191 15.80 -9.82 -8.40
CA TYR A 191 16.04 -9.51 -9.82
C TYR A 191 14.78 -8.92 -10.46
N ALA A 192 14.92 -7.78 -11.13
CA ALA A 192 13.90 -7.28 -12.03
C ALA A 192 13.92 -8.12 -13.32
N VAL A 193 12.81 -8.74 -13.70
CA VAL A 193 12.72 -9.58 -14.91
C VAL A 193 12.01 -8.80 -16.02
N GLU A 194 12.75 -8.50 -17.09
CA GLU A 194 12.24 -7.89 -18.32
C GLU A 194 11.58 -8.94 -19.21
N GLU A 195 10.37 -8.66 -19.68
CA GLU A 195 9.76 -9.39 -20.80
C GLU A 195 10.13 -8.64 -22.09
N GLU A 196 11.03 -9.17 -22.93
CA GLU A 196 11.21 -8.61 -24.27
C GLU A 196 10.06 -9.09 -25.16
N GLU A 197 9.36 -8.16 -25.81
CA GLU A 197 8.42 -8.48 -26.89
C GLU A 197 9.23 -8.93 -28.11
N GLU A 198 9.33 -10.23 -28.33
CA GLU A 198 9.87 -10.78 -29.58
C GLU A 198 8.74 -10.96 -30.60
N GLU A 199 8.87 -10.26 -31.72
CA GLU A 199 8.24 -10.63 -32.99
C GLU A 199 8.80 -11.99 -33.43
N GLU A 200 8.00 -13.03 -33.22
CA GLU A 200 8.14 -14.42 -33.69
C GLU A 200 9.39 -15.21 -33.22
N GLU A 201 9.12 -16.27 -32.45
CA GLU A 201 10.04 -17.30 -31.91
C GLU A 201 10.86 -16.98 -30.64
N GLY A 202 10.14 -16.76 -29.52
CA GLY A 202 10.55 -17.26 -28.20
C GLY A 202 11.13 -16.24 -27.21
N ALA A 203 10.26 -15.42 -26.61
CA ALA A 203 10.57 -14.38 -25.62
C ALA A 203 11.82 -14.62 -24.75
N VAL A 204 12.88 -13.84 -25.02
CA VAL A 204 14.05 -13.73 -24.15
C VAL A 204 13.72 -12.79 -22.99
N ARG A 205 13.97 -13.24 -21.76
CA ARG A 205 13.80 -12.44 -20.54
C ARG A 205 15.16 -12.04 -19.98
N LYS A 206 15.37 -10.75 -19.71
CA LYS A 206 16.61 -10.21 -19.12
C LYS A 206 16.41 -9.90 -17.64
N GLU A 207 17.49 -9.94 -16.87
CA GLU A 207 17.46 -9.68 -15.42
C GLU A 207 18.43 -8.58 -15.02
N ILE A 208 17.96 -7.70 -14.13
CA ILE A 208 18.78 -6.66 -13.50
C ILE A 208 18.81 -6.97 -12.00
N GLU A 209 20.00 -7.18 -11.44
CA GLU A 209 20.20 -7.39 -10.00
C GLU A 209 19.87 -6.10 -9.24
N MET A 210 18.94 -6.17 -8.28
CA MET A 210 18.42 -4.99 -7.60
C MET A 210 19.13 -4.71 -6.27
N GLN A 211 19.42 -5.75 -5.47
CA GLN A 211 20.14 -5.60 -4.22
C GLN A 211 20.67 -6.94 -3.71
N ARG A 212 21.73 -6.85 -2.89
CA ARG A 212 22.44 -7.96 -2.23
C ARG A 212 22.50 -7.69 -0.74
N GLU A 213 21.87 -8.53 0.08
CA GLU A 213 21.94 -8.44 1.54
C GLU A 213 22.93 -9.48 2.10
N PRO A 214 24.13 -9.07 2.58
CA PRO A 214 25.02 -9.95 3.33
C PRO A 214 24.65 -9.95 4.83
N SER A 215 24.59 -11.15 5.43
CA SER A 215 24.54 -11.31 6.89
C SER A 215 25.75 -10.63 7.57
N SER A 216 25.49 -9.84 8.61
CA SER A 216 26.37 -8.76 9.10
C SER A 216 27.76 -9.19 9.64
N ALA A 217 28.80 -8.43 9.26
CA ALA A 217 29.94 -8.06 10.13
C ALA A 217 30.72 -6.81 9.61
N ALA A 218 30.71 -5.72 10.41
CA ALA A 218 31.68 -4.60 10.55
C ALA A 218 31.77 -3.42 9.53
N ILE A 219 31.16 -2.25 9.85
CA ILE A 219 31.73 -0.93 10.30
C ILE A 219 33.15 -0.56 9.74
N LEU A 220 33.51 0.55 9.02
CA LEU A 220 33.32 2.03 9.17
C LEU A 220 33.95 2.80 7.91
N PRO A 221 34.03 4.18 7.81
CA PRO A 221 33.62 4.97 6.62
C PRO A 221 34.71 5.87 5.98
N ASP A 222 34.42 6.58 4.85
CA ASP A 222 34.83 7.99 4.64
C ASP A 222 34.09 8.74 3.50
N LYS A 223 34.10 10.07 3.65
CA LYS A 223 33.49 11.23 2.97
C LYS A 223 33.61 11.33 1.43
N THR A 224 32.68 12.04 0.77
CA THR A 224 32.91 13.41 0.17
C THR A 224 31.68 14.07 -0.51
N LYS A 225 31.77 15.40 -0.59
CA LYS A 225 30.88 16.56 -0.91
C LYS A 225 30.14 16.66 -2.27
N PRO A 226 29.26 17.69 -2.47
CA PRO A 226 28.13 17.68 -3.42
C PRO A 226 28.34 18.44 -4.75
N GLY A 227 27.54 18.10 -5.76
CA GLY A 227 27.46 18.74 -7.09
C GLY A 227 26.12 19.44 -7.36
N LYS A 228 26.13 20.43 -8.25
CA LYS A 228 25.20 21.57 -8.40
C LYS A 228 23.91 21.30 -9.18
N LEU A 229 22.84 22.00 -8.78
CA LEU A 229 21.61 22.24 -9.58
C LEU A 229 21.89 23.07 -10.84
N SER A 230 21.24 22.71 -11.95
CA SER A 230 21.10 23.55 -13.14
C SER A 230 19.63 23.98 -13.34
N LYS A 231 19.43 25.28 -13.58
CA LYS A 231 18.13 25.93 -13.81
C LYS A 231 17.80 25.90 -15.30
N SER A 232 16.54 25.63 -15.67
CA SER A 232 15.99 25.99 -16.99
C SER A 232 14.76 26.89 -16.82
N LYS A 233 14.55 27.75 -17.83
CA LYS A 233 13.88 29.06 -17.78
C LYS A 233 12.36 28.99 -17.98
N LYS A 234 11.64 29.86 -17.26
CA LYS A 234 10.22 30.22 -17.45
C LYS A 234 10.03 31.08 -18.71
N ASN A 235 8.91 30.87 -19.41
CA ASN A 235 8.30 31.88 -20.29
C ASN A 235 7.03 32.39 -19.61
N GLU A 236 6.97 33.71 -19.40
CA GLU A 236 5.87 34.45 -18.78
C GLU A 236 4.80 34.83 -19.81
N THR A 237 3.53 34.67 -19.44
CA THR A 237 2.43 35.46 -19.98
C THR A 237 1.69 36.07 -18.80
N THR A 238 1.61 37.40 -18.81
CA THR A 238 1.18 38.28 -17.72
C THR A 238 -0.29 38.08 -17.33
N ASN A 239 -0.52 37.61 -16.10
CA ASN A 239 -1.74 37.88 -15.32
C ASN A 239 -1.40 38.94 -14.28
N GLU A 240 -2.30 39.90 -14.04
CA GLU A 240 -2.14 40.94 -13.02
C GLU A 240 -1.65 40.34 -11.70
N ASP A 241 -0.49 40.80 -11.23
CA ASP A 241 0.30 40.19 -10.17
C ASP A 241 -0.32 40.51 -8.79
N ILE A 242 -1.50 39.96 -8.52
CA ILE A 242 -2.12 40.05 -7.19
C ILE A 242 -1.28 39.19 -6.25
N PRO A 243 -0.66 39.74 -5.20
CA PRO A 243 0.25 39.00 -4.35
C PRO A 243 -0.41 37.79 -3.68
N GLU A 244 0.39 36.74 -3.47
CA GLU A 244 0.01 35.53 -2.75
C GLU A 244 -0.27 35.85 -1.26
N PRO A 245 -1.34 35.32 -0.65
CA PRO A 245 -1.63 35.53 0.76
C PRO A 245 -0.51 35.06 1.69
N ARG A 246 -0.09 35.89 2.65
CA ARG A 246 1.03 35.60 3.56
C ARG A 246 0.60 35.18 4.96
N ASN A 247 -0.65 35.38 5.31
CA ASN A 247 -1.21 35.09 6.62
C ASN A 247 -2.65 34.60 6.50
N ARG A 248 -3.19 34.07 7.61
CA ARG A 248 -4.54 33.53 7.64
C ARG A 248 -5.60 34.57 7.27
N ALA A 249 -5.48 35.81 7.76
CA ALA A 249 -6.47 36.86 7.47
C ALA A 249 -6.57 37.18 5.96
N GLU A 250 -5.45 37.14 5.24
CA GLU A 250 -5.44 37.28 3.78
C GLU A 250 -6.01 36.05 3.07
N LEU A 251 -5.70 34.82 3.54
CA LEU A 251 -6.28 33.59 2.99
C LEU A 251 -7.81 33.58 3.12
N MET A 252 -8.35 34.05 4.24
CA MET A 252 -9.79 34.15 4.51
C MET A 252 -10.56 35.07 3.54
N LYS A 253 -9.87 35.94 2.80
CA LYS A 253 -10.48 36.75 1.72
C LYS A 253 -10.85 35.90 0.50
N ASN A 254 -10.15 34.77 0.30
CA ASN A 254 -10.38 33.82 -0.79
C ASN A 254 -11.26 32.64 -0.38
N TRP A 255 -11.92 32.72 0.78
CA TRP A 255 -12.70 31.61 1.33
C TRP A 255 -13.78 31.10 0.37
N ILE A 256 -13.91 29.78 0.26
CA ILE A 256 -15.02 29.11 -0.43
C ILE A 256 -15.75 28.16 0.53
N ASN A 257 -17.08 28.22 0.53
CA ASN A 257 -17.89 27.22 1.23
C ASN A 257 -18.05 26.01 0.32
N LEU A 258 -17.61 24.85 0.81
CA LEU A 258 -17.65 23.58 0.10
C LEU A 258 -18.74 22.67 0.69
N THR A 259 -19.24 21.77 -0.16
CA THR A 259 -20.20 20.73 0.21
C THR A 259 -19.79 19.41 -0.44
N LEU A 260 -19.81 18.32 0.31
CA LEU A 260 -19.48 16.98 -0.18
C LEU A 260 -20.52 16.49 -1.19
N ASP A 261 -20.06 15.84 -2.26
CA ASP A 261 -20.91 15.27 -3.30
C ASP A 261 -21.15 13.78 -3.07
N ASN A 262 -22.40 13.45 -2.74
CA ASN A 262 -22.85 12.07 -2.53
C ASN A 262 -22.76 11.19 -3.78
N LYS A 263 -22.70 11.77 -4.98
CA LYS A 263 -22.52 11.04 -6.23
C LYS A 263 -21.10 10.51 -6.39
N THR A 264 -20.14 11.21 -5.82
CA THR A 264 -18.71 10.85 -5.92
C THR A 264 -18.26 9.94 -4.77
N ALA A 265 -18.88 10.06 -3.60
CA ALA A 265 -18.48 9.38 -2.38
C ALA A 265 -18.41 7.85 -2.55
N ASN A 266 -17.26 7.26 -2.27
CA ASN A 266 -17.16 5.81 -2.21
C ASN A 266 -18.18 5.21 -1.23
N LYS A 267 -18.63 3.99 -1.52
CA LYS A 267 -19.67 3.28 -0.76
C LYS A 267 -19.35 3.08 0.74
N LEU A 268 -18.09 3.21 1.16
CA LEU A 268 -17.66 3.11 2.56
C LEU A 268 -17.76 4.45 3.32
N LEU A 269 -18.07 5.53 2.62
CA LEU A 269 -18.11 6.87 3.19
C LEU A 269 -19.54 7.31 3.49
N TRP A 270 -19.72 7.82 4.70
CA TRP A 270 -21.00 8.30 5.20
C TRP A 270 -20.94 9.81 5.33
N ILE A 271 -21.69 10.50 4.47
CA ILE A 271 -21.85 11.96 4.51
C ILE A 271 -22.96 12.30 5.51
N SER A 272 -22.68 13.24 6.41
CA SER A 272 -23.63 13.76 7.41
C SER A 272 -23.57 15.29 7.50
N ASP A 273 -24.26 15.85 8.49
CA ASP A 273 -24.19 17.26 8.89
C ASP A 273 -24.47 18.20 7.71
N GLY A 274 -25.54 17.91 6.98
CA GLY A 274 -25.97 18.70 5.82
C GLY A 274 -24.97 18.70 4.65
N GLY A 275 -24.13 17.66 4.53
CA GLY A 275 -23.13 17.56 3.47
C GLY A 275 -21.76 18.15 3.82
N SER A 276 -21.54 18.53 5.07
CA SER A 276 -20.27 19.13 5.52
C SER A 276 -19.32 18.12 6.17
N LYS A 277 -19.82 16.98 6.65
CA LYS A 277 -19.02 15.97 7.32
C LYS A 277 -19.03 14.66 6.54
N VAL A 278 -17.88 13.99 6.49
CA VAL A 278 -17.75 12.62 5.99
C VAL A 278 -16.99 11.78 6.99
N CYS A 279 -17.40 10.53 7.16
CA CYS A 279 -16.73 9.59 8.02
C CYS A 279 -16.71 8.18 7.43
N ARG A 280 -15.69 7.41 7.80
CA ARG A 280 -15.57 5.99 7.55
C ARG A 280 -15.56 5.27 8.90
N ARG A 281 -16.75 5.07 9.48
CA ARG A 281 -16.88 4.58 10.86
C ARG A 281 -16.56 3.08 11.00
N THR A 282 -17.10 2.25 10.09
CA THR A 282 -17.05 0.78 10.14
C THR A 282 -17.02 0.18 8.72
N LYS A 283 -17.07 -1.16 8.61
CA LYS A 283 -17.20 -1.92 7.35
C LYS A 283 -18.61 -1.84 6.72
N GLU A 284 -19.50 -1.02 7.28
CA GLU A 284 -20.88 -0.90 6.79
C GLU A 284 -20.92 -0.06 5.51
N VAL A 285 -21.50 -0.67 4.47
CA VAL A 285 -21.67 -0.06 3.16
C VAL A 285 -22.87 0.89 3.19
N CYS A 286 -22.67 2.12 2.75
CA CYS A 286 -23.74 3.09 2.60
C CYS A 286 -24.71 2.62 1.49
N PRO A 287 -26.04 2.56 1.74
CA PRO A 287 -27.02 2.04 0.79
C PRO A 287 -27.34 3.07 -0.32
N VAL A 288 -26.32 3.44 -1.09
CA VAL A 288 -26.42 4.42 -2.18
C VAL A 288 -26.27 3.71 -3.52
N LEU A 289 -27.09 4.12 -4.49
CA LEU A 289 -27.03 3.59 -5.85
C LEU A 289 -25.65 3.87 -6.47
N ASP A 290 -25.05 2.84 -7.07
CA ASP A 290 -23.79 3.00 -7.80
C ASP A 290 -24.03 3.77 -9.11
N GLY A 291 -23.10 4.66 -9.45
CA GLY A 291 -23.20 5.53 -10.62
C GLY A 291 -21.83 5.98 -11.10
N PRO A 292 -21.65 6.31 -12.39
CA PRO A 292 -20.34 6.42 -13.03
C PRO A 292 -19.39 7.43 -12.36
N GLU A 293 -19.93 8.45 -11.69
CA GLU A 293 -19.20 9.52 -11.00
C GLU A 293 -18.58 9.08 -9.66
N ARG A 294 -18.97 7.91 -9.14
CA ARG A 294 -18.57 7.38 -7.83
C ARG A 294 -17.19 6.75 -7.87
N TYR A 295 -16.42 6.95 -6.80
CA TYR A 295 -15.19 6.18 -6.57
C TYR A 295 -15.50 4.72 -6.22
N GLU A 296 -14.94 3.80 -7.01
CA GLU A 296 -15.22 2.37 -6.88
C GLU A 296 -14.43 1.69 -5.76
N TYR A 297 -13.10 1.86 -5.77
CA TYR A 297 -12.20 1.17 -4.84
C TYR A 297 -11.64 2.08 -3.75
N SER A 298 -11.24 3.29 -4.13
CA SER A 298 -10.60 4.21 -3.20
C SER A 298 -11.65 4.92 -2.32
N PRO A 299 -11.57 4.87 -0.98
CA PRO A 299 -12.51 5.50 -0.04
C PRO A 299 -12.40 7.02 -0.07
N GLN A 300 -12.88 7.61 -1.17
CA GLN A 300 -12.77 9.01 -1.51
C GLN A 300 -14.10 9.68 -1.78
N VAL A 301 -14.13 11.00 -1.60
CA VAL A 301 -15.26 11.87 -1.93
C VAL A 301 -14.74 13.22 -2.40
N LEU A 302 -15.41 13.81 -3.39
CA LEU A 302 -15.15 15.17 -3.88
C LEU A 302 -16.24 16.13 -3.40
N CYS A 303 -15.93 17.42 -3.45
CA CYS A 303 -16.90 18.48 -3.28
C CYS A 303 -17.68 18.76 -4.57
N LYS A 304 -18.86 19.37 -4.43
CA LYS A 304 -19.71 19.79 -5.56
C LYS A 304 -19.16 21.02 -6.26
N GLU A 305 -18.53 21.91 -5.50
CA GLU A 305 -17.99 23.17 -5.98
C GLU A 305 -16.63 22.94 -6.65
N SER A 306 -16.46 23.52 -7.85
CA SER A 306 -15.20 23.48 -8.59
C SER A 306 -14.48 24.82 -8.57
N ILE A 307 -13.16 24.75 -8.63
CA ILE A 307 -12.25 25.89 -8.72
C ILE A 307 -11.83 26.03 -10.17
N TRP A 308 -12.19 27.15 -10.78
CA TRP A 308 -11.89 27.47 -12.18
C TRP A 308 -11.69 28.97 -12.35
N LYS A 309 -10.55 29.37 -12.92
CA LYS A 309 -10.15 30.76 -13.18
C LYS A 309 -10.31 31.68 -11.95
N ARG A 310 -10.01 31.15 -10.77
CA ARG A 310 -10.15 31.88 -9.50
C ARG A 310 -9.17 31.38 -8.44
N ARG A 311 -9.07 32.17 -7.38
CA ARG A 311 -8.46 31.79 -6.10
C ARG A 311 -9.52 31.18 -5.18
N ALA A 312 -9.10 30.23 -4.36
CA ALA A 312 -9.95 29.58 -3.37
C ALA A 312 -9.12 29.17 -2.14
N TYR A 313 -9.70 29.34 -0.96
CA TYR A 313 -9.18 28.84 0.30
C TYR A 313 -10.27 28.13 1.08
N TRP A 314 -9.95 27.00 1.69
CA TRP A 314 -10.85 26.30 2.61
C TRP A 314 -10.05 25.61 3.71
N GLU A 315 -10.70 25.35 4.84
CA GLU A 315 -10.14 24.61 5.96
C GLU A 315 -10.98 23.39 6.28
N VAL A 316 -10.31 22.34 6.72
CA VAL A 316 -10.92 21.05 7.08
C VAL A 316 -10.40 20.61 8.43
N GLU A 317 -11.33 20.28 9.33
CA GLU A 317 -11.02 19.61 10.58
C GLU A 317 -11.08 18.09 10.36
N PHE A 318 -10.09 17.34 10.82
CA PHE A 318 -10.03 15.90 10.59
C PHE A 318 -9.60 15.12 11.84
N SER A 319 -9.95 13.84 11.85
CA SER A 319 -9.59 12.88 12.88
C SER A 319 -9.30 11.53 12.22
N GLY A 320 -8.27 10.84 12.73
CA GLY A 320 -7.76 9.61 12.13
C GLY A 320 -6.86 9.89 10.92
N TRP A 321 -6.84 8.96 9.97
CA TRP A 321 -6.02 9.03 8.77
C TRP A 321 -6.84 9.58 7.61
N VAL A 322 -6.58 10.84 7.23
CA VAL A 322 -7.29 11.55 6.17
C VAL A 322 -6.28 12.21 5.26
N ALA A 323 -6.43 12.01 3.95
CA ALA A 323 -5.74 12.84 2.96
C ALA A 323 -6.68 13.95 2.50
N VAL A 324 -6.24 15.19 2.62
CA VAL A 324 -6.93 16.41 2.19
C VAL A 324 -6.27 16.86 0.90
N GLY A 325 -7.05 16.98 -0.18
CA GLY A 325 -6.47 17.17 -1.50
C GLY A 325 -7.39 17.84 -2.50
N ALA A 326 -6.94 17.84 -3.74
CA ALA A 326 -7.72 18.28 -4.88
C ALA A 326 -7.32 17.50 -6.14
N THR A 327 -8.26 17.38 -7.08
CA THR A 327 -8.06 16.62 -8.32
C THR A 327 -8.74 17.32 -9.50
N TYR A 328 -8.31 17.04 -10.73
CA TYR A 328 -9.08 17.45 -11.90
C TYR A 328 -10.41 16.71 -11.99
N ASP A 329 -11.44 17.40 -12.52
CA ASP A 329 -12.79 16.83 -12.65
C ASP A 329 -12.85 15.53 -13.49
N GLN A 330 -11.97 15.42 -14.48
CA GLN A 330 -11.80 14.27 -15.38
C GLN A 330 -10.91 13.14 -14.84
N ALA A 331 -10.34 13.28 -13.64
CA ALA A 331 -9.46 12.25 -13.08
C ALA A 331 -10.19 10.92 -12.86
N ALA A 332 -9.42 9.84 -12.93
CA ALA A 332 -9.89 8.47 -12.79
C ALA A 332 -10.64 8.24 -11.47
N ARG A 333 -11.76 7.50 -11.53
CA ARG A 333 -12.58 7.14 -10.34
C ARG A 333 -12.90 5.65 -10.25
N ARG A 334 -12.62 4.90 -11.33
CA ARG A 334 -12.93 3.47 -11.51
C ARG A 334 -11.66 2.69 -11.83
N ALA A 335 -11.62 1.38 -11.56
CA ALA A 335 -10.39 0.59 -11.80
C ALA A 335 -9.93 0.60 -13.25
N TYR A 336 -10.86 0.51 -14.21
CA TYR A 336 -10.52 0.52 -15.63
C TYR A 336 -10.04 1.89 -16.14
N SER A 337 -10.19 2.96 -15.33
CA SER A 337 -9.75 4.31 -15.68
C SER A 337 -8.34 4.66 -15.18
N GLY A 338 -7.69 3.77 -14.44
CA GLY A 338 -6.36 3.99 -13.87
C GLY A 338 -6.38 4.31 -12.37
N MET A 339 -5.25 4.80 -11.86
CA MET A 339 -5.07 5.10 -10.43
C MET A 339 -5.96 6.27 -10.00
N SER A 340 -6.78 6.05 -8.98
CA SER A 340 -7.86 6.96 -8.60
C SER A 340 -7.62 7.72 -7.31
N GLY A 341 -6.63 7.34 -6.49
CA GLY A 341 -6.32 8.01 -5.23
C GLY A 341 -5.81 9.44 -5.40
N LEU A 342 -6.14 10.31 -4.44
CA LEU A 342 -5.60 11.66 -4.34
C LEU A 342 -4.09 11.59 -4.12
N GLY A 343 -3.33 12.15 -5.07
CA GLY A 343 -1.88 12.12 -5.09
C GLY A 343 -1.30 10.85 -5.73
N GLU A 344 -2.11 9.89 -6.16
CA GLU A 344 -1.68 8.66 -6.85
C GLU A 344 -1.68 8.80 -8.39
N ASN A 345 -1.75 10.01 -8.90
CA ASN A 345 -1.71 10.29 -10.34
C ASN A 345 -1.24 11.73 -10.58
N GLU A 346 -0.88 12.03 -11.82
CA GLU A 346 -0.46 13.37 -12.27
C GLU A 346 -1.58 14.43 -12.24
N GLN A 347 -2.82 14.04 -11.92
CA GLN A 347 -4.02 14.89 -11.98
C GLN A 347 -4.54 15.28 -10.60
N SER A 348 -3.87 14.86 -9.52
CA SER A 348 -4.32 15.07 -8.15
C SER A 348 -3.17 15.27 -7.18
N TRP A 349 -3.48 15.96 -6.09
CA TRP A 349 -2.56 16.26 -5.00
C TRP A 349 -3.27 15.95 -3.68
N GLY A 350 -2.55 15.37 -2.72
CA GLY A 350 -3.10 15.05 -1.40
C GLY A 350 -2.09 15.31 -0.30
N LEU A 351 -2.53 15.80 0.85
CA LEU A 351 -1.71 15.92 2.05
C LEU A 351 -2.38 15.16 3.20
N CYS A 352 -1.63 14.31 3.88
CA CYS A 352 -2.11 13.58 5.06
C CYS A 352 -1.14 13.69 6.24
N TRP A 353 -1.63 13.37 7.45
CA TRP A 353 -0.80 13.11 8.61
C TRP A 353 -0.57 11.60 8.72
N ALA A 354 0.69 11.16 8.67
CA ALA A 354 1.08 9.75 8.66
C ALA A 354 1.29 9.14 10.06
N GLY A 355 1.06 9.93 11.12
CA GLY A 355 1.22 9.50 12.51
C GLY A 355 2.42 10.17 13.21
N SER A 356 3.50 10.40 12.46
CA SER A 356 4.74 11.05 12.95
C SER A 356 5.09 12.34 12.21
N CYS A 357 4.69 12.47 10.94
CA CYS A 357 4.94 13.62 10.08
C CYS A 357 3.76 13.86 9.14
N TYR A 358 3.80 14.98 8.41
CA TYR A 358 2.91 15.21 7.27
C TYR A 358 3.53 14.60 6.01
N GLN A 359 2.70 14.11 5.10
CA GLN A 359 3.12 13.62 3.79
C GLN A 359 2.34 14.34 2.71
N ILE A 360 3.06 14.93 1.75
CA ILE A 360 2.47 15.46 0.52
C ILE A 360 2.62 14.43 -0.58
N TRP A 361 1.52 14.10 -1.25
CA TRP A 361 1.41 13.06 -2.27
C TRP A 361 1.12 13.67 -3.64
N PHE A 362 1.87 13.24 -4.65
CA PHE A 362 1.67 13.59 -6.05
C PHE A 362 2.23 12.51 -6.97
N ASN A 363 1.46 12.09 -7.98
CA ASN A 363 1.86 11.11 -8.98
C ASN A 363 2.51 9.83 -8.42
N CYS A 364 1.89 9.25 -7.39
CA CYS A 364 2.36 8.05 -6.67
C CYS A 364 3.64 8.24 -5.86
N ASP A 365 4.17 9.45 -5.80
CA ASP A 365 5.30 9.81 -4.96
C ASP A 365 4.81 10.61 -3.74
N HIS A 366 5.63 10.65 -2.70
CA HIS A 366 5.39 11.51 -1.56
C HIS A 366 6.67 12.09 -0.97
N GLU A 367 6.54 13.29 -0.40
CA GLU A 367 7.60 13.91 0.40
C GLU A 367 7.15 14.02 1.85
N ASP A 368 8.03 13.60 2.77
CA ASP A 368 7.82 13.75 4.21
C ASP A 368 8.15 15.19 4.65
N ILE A 369 7.20 15.81 5.32
CA ILE A 369 7.31 17.14 5.92
C ILE A 369 7.47 16.95 7.43
N SER A 370 8.72 16.90 7.85
CA SER A 370 9.12 16.75 9.26
C SER A 370 9.15 18.10 9.99
N ASP A 371 9.35 18.08 11.31
CA ASP A 371 9.49 19.28 12.17
C ASP A 371 8.28 20.21 12.22
N VAL A 372 7.10 19.69 11.90
CA VAL A 372 5.81 20.35 12.11
C VAL A 372 4.95 19.48 13.05
N PRO A 373 4.50 20.02 14.20
CA PRO A 373 3.67 19.25 15.11
C PRO A 373 2.31 18.93 14.49
N PHE A 374 1.70 17.84 14.95
CA PHE A 374 0.35 17.48 14.57
C PHE A 374 -0.63 18.63 14.79
N CYS A 375 -1.46 18.86 13.79
CA CYS A 375 -2.61 19.75 13.83
C CYS A 375 -3.80 19.04 13.19
N SER A 376 -4.94 19.03 13.89
CA SER A 376 -6.20 18.43 13.42
C SER A 376 -6.90 19.24 12.33
N ARG A 377 -6.27 20.31 11.86
CA ARG A 377 -6.82 21.20 10.84
C ARG A 377 -5.83 21.47 9.72
N ILE A 378 -6.27 21.18 8.49
CA ILE A 378 -5.53 21.46 7.26
C ILE A 378 -6.28 22.55 6.48
N GLY A 379 -5.54 23.58 6.06
CA GLY A 379 -6.00 24.59 5.12
C GLY A 379 -5.41 24.34 3.75
N MET A 380 -6.20 24.52 2.70
CA MET A 380 -5.72 24.45 1.31
C MET A 380 -6.06 25.74 0.59
N TYR A 381 -5.06 26.30 -0.08
CA TYR A 381 -5.20 27.44 -0.97
C TYR A 381 -4.86 27.03 -2.40
N VAL A 382 -5.70 27.42 -3.34
CA VAL A 382 -5.47 27.21 -4.77
C VAL A 382 -5.58 28.55 -5.49
N ASP A 383 -4.55 28.90 -6.25
CA ASP A 383 -4.58 29.95 -7.26
C ASP A 383 -4.45 29.30 -8.64
N GLN A 384 -5.60 28.97 -9.24
CA GLN A 384 -5.61 28.21 -10.48
C GLN A 384 -4.99 28.99 -11.67
N PRO A 385 -5.24 30.30 -11.86
CA PRO A 385 -4.55 31.09 -12.87
C PRO A 385 -3.02 31.19 -12.70
N ALA A 386 -2.53 31.19 -11.46
CA ALA A 386 -1.10 31.26 -11.18
C ALA A 386 -0.42 29.89 -11.09
N GLY A 387 -1.20 28.80 -11.07
CA GLY A 387 -0.68 27.45 -10.95
C GLY A 387 -0.12 27.13 -9.56
N ILE A 388 -0.73 27.65 -8.50
CA ILE A 388 -0.23 27.49 -7.12
C ILE A 388 -1.22 26.68 -6.29
N ILE A 389 -0.73 25.66 -5.59
CA ILE A 389 -1.44 24.98 -4.48
C ILE A 389 -0.58 25.08 -3.23
N ASN A 390 -1.14 25.62 -2.16
CA ASN A 390 -0.48 25.63 -0.86
C ASN A 390 -1.29 24.83 0.15
N PHE A 391 -0.57 24.05 0.94
CA PHE A 391 -1.10 23.30 2.06
C PHE A 391 -0.61 23.92 3.36
N TYR A 392 -1.50 24.07 4.33
CA TYR A 392 -1.21 24.70 5.61
C TYR A 392 -1.68 23.83 6.77
N ALA A 393 -0.89 23.77 7.84
CA ALA A 393 -1.37 23.42 9.16
C ALA A 393 -1.99 24.68 9.80
N VAL A 394 -3.16 24.56 10.42
CA VAL A 394 -3.89 25.71 11.00
C VAL A 394 -4.01 25.54 12.51
N ALA A 395 -3.06 26.10 13.24
CA ALA A 395 -2.97 25.97 14.69
C ALA A 395 -3.57 27.18 15.42
N GLY A 396 -3.85 27.01 16.72
CA GLY A 396 -4.41 28.05 17.59
C GLY A 396 -5.93 27.96 17.78
N GLU A 397 -6.46 28.80 18.66
CA GLU A 397 -7.87 28.79 19.06
C GLU A 397 -8.56 30.12 18.72
N GLY A 398 -9.86 30.04 18.39
CA GLY A 398 -10.68 31.23 18.13
C GLY A 398 -10.10 32.17 17.06
N ALA A 399 -9.92 33.44 17.44
CA ALA A 399 -9.44 34.52 16.57
C ALA A 399 -7.91 34.51 16.37
N GLU A 400 -7.15 33.79 17.22
CA GLU A 400 -5.69 33.73 17.18
C GLU A 400 -5.15 32.59 16.29
N LYS A 401 -5.98 32.09 15.36
CA LYS A 401 -5.55 31.04 14.46
C LYS A 401 -4.48 31.52 13.50
N GLU A 402 -3.38 30.78 13.45
CA GLU A 402 -2.26 31.01 12.54
C GLU A 402 -2.14 29.87 11.54
N VAL A 403 -1.57 30.18 10.39
CA VAL A 403 -1.29 29.20 9.33
C VAL A 403 0.21 28.99 9.24
N ARG A 404 0.63 27.73 9.19
CA ARG A 404 2.00 27.34 8.87
C ARG A 404 1.99 26.64 7.52
N LEU A 405 2.71 27.20 6.54
CA LEU A 405 2.86 26.57 5.24
C LEU A 405 3.58 25.23 5.41
N LEU A 406 2.96 24.16 4.94
CA LEU A 406 3.51 22.81 4.92
C LEU A 406 4.22 22.55 3.60
N HIS A 407 3.53 22.81 2.50
CA HIS A 407 4.06 22.57 1.17
C HIS A 407 3.44 23.51 0.13
N ARG A 408 4.22 23.83 -0.90
CA ARG A 408 3.81 24.63 -2.04
C ARG A 408 4.07 23.86 -3.33
N VAL A 409 3.00 23.58 -4.06
CA VAL A 409 3.05 23.04 -5.42
C VAL A 409 2.97 24.18 -6.41
N THR A 410 3.85 24.16 -7.41
CA THR A 410 3.76 25.03 -8.59
C THR A 410 3.60 24.17 -9.83
N THR A 411 2.47 24.29 -10.51
CA THR A 411 2.12 23.45 -11.67
C THR A 411 1.15 24.18 -12.60
N THR A 412 1.14 23.84 -13.88
CA THR A 412 0.18 24.40 -14.82
C THR A 412 -1.19 23.77 -14.59
N MET A 413 -2.20 24.60 -14.34
CA MET A 413 -3.57 24.13 -14.10
C MET A 413 -4.50 24.54 -15.22
N GLU A 414 -4.84 23.60 -16.11
CA GLU A 414 -5.62 23.90 -17.32
C GLU A 414 -7.07 23.42 -17.25
N LYS A 415 -7.41 22.66 -16.20
CA LYS A 415 -8.74 22.05 -16.03
C LYS A 415 -9.40 22.50 -14.72
N LYS A 416 -10.69 22.20 -14.57
CA LYS A 416 -11.43 22.45 -13.34
C LYS A 416 -10.90 21.57 -12.22
N ILE A 417 -10.71 22.16 -11.05
CA ILE A 417 -10.19 21.47 -9.86
C ILE A 417 -11.35 21.24 -8.89
N LEU A 418 -11.45 20.02 -8.37
CA LEU A 418 -12.40 19.62 -7.33
C LEU A 418 -11.62 19.32 -6.04
N PRO A 419 -11.93 20.01 -4.93
CA PRO A 419 -11.47 19.60 -3.60
C PRO A 419 -11.98 18.18 -3.28
N GLY A 420 -11.15 17.39 -2.61
CA GLY A 420 -11.46 16.01 -2.30
C GLY A 420 -10.79 15.49 -1.04
N PHE A 421 -11.30 14.37 -0.55
CA PHE A 421 -10.86 13.73 0.68
C PHE A 421 -10.76 12.23 0.51
N TRP A 422 -9.67 11.65 0.98
CA TRP A 422 -9.53 10.20 1.19
C TRP A 422 -9.61 9.89 2.68
N LEU A 423 -10.30 8.81 3.05
CA LEU A 423 -10.49 8.44 4.45
C LEU A 423 -10.05 7.00 4.76
N GLY A 424 -9.13 6.90 5.71
CA GLY A 424 -8.77 5.66 6.38
C GLY A 424 -9.91 5.13 7.26
N VAL A 425 -9.76 3.89 7.72
CA VAL A 425 -10.73 3.27 8.63
C VAL A 425 -10.81 4.08 9.94
N GLN A 426 -12.00 4.19 10.52
CA GLN A 426 -12.27 4.96 11.75
C GLN A 426 -11.86 6.44 11.67
N SER A 427 -11.87 7.00 10.45
CA SER A 427 -11.46 8.38 10.22
C SER A 427 -12.65 9.25 9.83
N SER A 428 -12.55 10.56 10.05
CA SER A 428 -13.57 11.52 9.64
C SER A 428 -12.98 12.88 9.35
N CYS A 429 -13.63 13.65 8.48
CA CYS A 429 -13.31 15.05 8.27
C CYS A 429 -14.57 15.89 8.12
N THR A 430 -14.46 17.16 8.48
CA THR A 430 -15.55 18.14 8.46
C THR A 430 -15.07 19.40 7.76
N LEU A 431 -15.72 19.74 6.65
CA LEU A 431 -15.58 21.01 5.97
C LEU A 431 -16.03 22.12 6.90
N LEU A 432 -15.13 23.07 7.15
CA LEU A 432 -15.46 24.21 7.98
C LEU A 432 -16.25 25.22 7.17
N ARG A 433 -17.05 26.01 7.88
CA ARG A 433 -17.75 27.16 7.30
C ARG A 433 -17.07 28.43 7.78
N LYS A 434 -17.10 29.46 6.93
CA LYS A 434 -16.72 30.81 7.37
C LYS A 434 -17.78 31.27 8.37
N THR A 435 -17.41 31.29 9.64
CA THR A 435 -18.16 32.03 10.66
C THR A 435 -17.99 33.52 10.37
N GLU A 436 -19.11 34.25 10.35
CA GLU A 436 -19.15 35.70 10.12
C GLU A 436 -18.32 36.49 11.13
#